data_AF-A0A2R6LCL3-F1
#
_entry.id   AF-A0A2R6LCL3-F1
#
_cell.length_a   1.000
_cell.length_b   1.000
_cell.length_c   1.000
_cell.angle_alpha   90.00
_cell.angle_beta   90.00
_cell.angle_gamma   90.00
#
_symmetry.space_group_name_H-M   'P 1'
#
loop_
_entity.id
_entity.type
_entity.pdbx_description
1 polymer ?
#
loop_
_entity_poly.entity_id
_entity_poly.type
_entity_poly.pdbx_seq_one_letter_code
_entity_poly.pdbx_strand_id
1 'polypeptide(L)'
;MDRRRCLRSVAAAAGVATAGCSGLDAGSQFPDLSVAAVDPVPLAEASADVAVERGFTGDRPATLRVALTNDADRERTVRSLMGLPFPPYDGHQYDGDGVVELVPRIEDYPDVVPAEPTRSCWAATRSAGGEDVDVGRTLAPGETFERRYVLLSAPRADGCVPAGRYRFEKERYADTGERWGFTVEATGDG
;
A
#
# COMPACT_ATOMS: atom_id res chain seq x y z
N MET A 1 66.54 16.91 -16.02
CA MET A 1 66.26 17.40 -17.38
C MET A 1 65.87 16.22 -18.26
N ASP A 2 64.58 16.17 -18.61
CA ASP A 2 63.96 15.68 -19.86
C ASP A 2 64.59 14.50 -20.63
N ARG A 3 63.83 13.39 -20.78
CA ARG A 3 63.22 12.92 -22.06
C ARG A 3 62.73 11.47 -21.92
N ARG A 4 61.41 11.27 -21.79
CA ARG A 4 60.47 10.77 -22.84
C ARG A 4 60.76 9.33 -23.29
N ARG A 5 60.11 8.32 -22.70
CA ARG A 5 58.85 7.67 -23.19
C ARG A 5 58.82 7.41 -24.70
N CYS A 6 58.94 6.13 -25.08
CA CYS A 6 58.18 5.47 -26.15
C CYS A 6 58.54 3.97 -26.19
N LEU A 7 57.83 3.14 -25.42
CA LEU A 7 57.79 1.70 -25.66
C LEU A 7 56.44 1.37 -26.28
N ARG A 8 56.49 1.01 -27.56
CA ARG A 8 55.42 0.35 -28.30
C ARG A 8 55.43 -1.11 -27.88
N SER A 9 54.34 -1.58 -27.31
CA SER A 9 54.09 -3.02 -27.13
C SER A 9 52.79 -3.36 -27.85
N VAL A 10 52.95 -4.22 -28.85
CA VAL A 10 51.89 -4.80 -29.67
C VAL A 10 51.16 -5.88 -28.87
N ALA A 11 49.87 -6.01 -29.16
CA ALA A 11 48.85 -6.82 -28.52
C ALA A 11 49.16 -8.32 -28.37
N ALA A 12 48.60 -8.92 -27.32
CA ALA A 12 48.13 -10.31 -27.33
C ALA A 12 46.84 -10.40 -26.51
N ALA A 13 45.78 -10.87 -27.16
CA ALA A 13 44.46 -11.06 -26.59
C ALA A 13 44.45 -12.26 -25.62
N ALA A 14 43.78 -12.09 -24.48
CA ALA A 14 43.19 -13.19 -23.73
C ALA A 14 41.84 -12.68 -23.22
N GLY A 15 40.79 -13.06 -23.95
CA GLY A 15 39.42 -12.85 -23.52
C GLY A 15 39.15 -13.61 -22.24
N VAL A 16 38.79 -12.86 -21.20
CA VAL A 16 37.86 -13.37 -20.20
C VAL A 16 36.63 -12.52 -20.39
N ALA A 17 35.65 -13.08 -21.10
CA ALA A 17 34.29 -12.58 -21.02
C ALA A 17 33.88 -12.78 -19.57
N THR A 18 34.03 -11.75 -18.74
CA THR A 18 33.21 -11.63 -17.56
C THR A 18 31.79 -11.64 -18.10
N ALA A 19 31.10 -12.78 -17.94
CA ALA A 19 29.66 -12.81 -18.02
C ALA A 19 29.20 -11.74 -17.03
N GLY A 20 28.95 -10.55 -17.55
CA GLY A 20 28.11 -9.59 -16.88
C GLY A 20 26.79 -10.31 -16.75
N CYS A 21 26.54 -10.91 -15.59
CA CYS A 21 25.20 -10.90 -15.05
C CYS A 21 24.86 -9.42 -14.79
N SER A 22 24.70 -8.67 -15.89
CA SER A 22 23.70 -7.62 -15.96
C SER A 22 22.41 -8.39 -15.77
N GLY A 23 22.05 -8.64 -14.50
CA GLY A 23 20.67 -8.81 -14.13
C GLY A 23 20.02 -7.56 -14.67
N LEU A 24 19.42 -7.69 -15.86
CA LEU A 24 18.35 -6.81 -16.25
C LEU A 24 17.38 -6.95 -15.09
N ASP A 25 17.30 -5.93 -14.24
CA ASP A 25 16.07 -5.65 -13.51
C ASP A 25 15.01 -5.57 -14.60
N ALA A 26 14.40 -6.70 -14.92
CA ALA A 26 13.11 -6.72 -15.56
C ALA A 26 12.27 -5.90 -14.60
N GLY A 27 11.96 -4.65 -14.99
CA GLY A 27 11.19 -3.73 -14.16
C GLY A 27 10.05 -4.51 -13.52
N SER A 28 9.86 -4.33 -12.21
CA SER A 28 8.83 -5.07 -11.51
C SER A 28 7.53 -4.89 -12.29
N GLN A 29 6.89 -5.99 -12.66
CA GLN A 29 5.58 -5.98 -13.32
C GLN A 29 4.46 -5.43 -12.40
N PHE A 30 4.85 -4.89 -11.25
CA PHE A 30 3.96 -4.39 -10.25
C PHE A 30 4.52 -3.06 -9.75
N PRO A 31 3.63 -2.10 -9.40
CA PRO A 31 4.08 -0.84 -8.85
C PRO A 31 4.70 -1.04 -7.46
N ASP A 32 5.73 -0.25 -7.18
CA ASP A 32 6.17 0.00 -5.82
C ASP A 32 5.12 0.84 -5.08
N LEU A 33 4.89 0.54 -3.81
CA LEU A 33 3.94 1.28 -2.97
C LEU A 33 4.65 2.01 -1.83
N SER A 34 4.20 3.23 -1.57
CA SER A 34 4.62 4.02 -0.41
C SER A 34 3.46 4.81 0.18
N VAL A 35 3.55 5.16 1.47
CA VAL A 35 2.58 6.06 2.11
C VAL A 35 3.06 7.50 1.90
N ALA A 36 2.31 8.27 1.12
CA ALA A 36 2.66 9.65 0.79
C ALA A 36 2.18 10.65 1.85
N ALA A 37 1.05 10.37 2.50
CA ALA A 37 0.50 11.21 3.55
C ALA A 37 -0.46 10.43 4.45
N VAL A 38 -0.54 10.82 5.72
CA VAL A 38 -1.57 10.39 6.67
C VAL A 38 -2.15 11.64 7.30
N ASP A 39 -3.45 11.83 7.20
CA ASP A 39 -4.09 12.99 7.81
C ASP A 39 -4.20 12.78 9.33
N PRO A 40 -4.18 13.86 10.12
CA PRO A 40 -4.52 13.78 11.54
C PRO A 40 -5.90 13.11 11.71
N VAL A 41 -5.97 12.14 12.63
CA VAL A 41 -7.24 11.49 12.96
C VAL A 41 -8.13 12.47 13.71
N PRO A 42 -9.43 12.61 13.38
CA PRO A 42 -10.33 13.56 14.03
C PRO A 42 -10.83 13.04 15.39
N LEU A 43 -9.93 12.45 16.17
CA LEU A 43 -10.19 11.96 17.52
C LEU A 43 -9.28 12.73 18.47
N ALA A 44 -9.87 13.38 19.47
CA ALA A 44 -9.10 14.15 20.44
C ALA A 44 -8.13 13.23 21.20
N GLU A 45 -6.87 13.65 21.26
CA GLU A 45 -5.79 12.91 21.95
C GLU A 45 -5.62 11.50 21.37
N ALA A 46 -5.63 11.38 20.04
CA ALA A 46 -5.34 10.16 19.33
C ALA A 46 -4.45 10.45 18.12
N SER A 47 -3.72 9.43 17.69
CA SER A 47 -2.86 9.46 16.53
C SER A 47 -3.13 8.24 15.65
N ALA A 48 -2.80 8.38 14.38
CA ALA A 48 -2.89 7.29 13.43
C ALA A 48 -1.60 7.14 12.64
N ASP A 49 -1.29 5.90 12.29
CA ASP A 49 -0.11 5.54 11.51
C ASP A 49 -0.54 4.60 10.38
N VAL A 50 0.08 4.77 9.21
CA VAL A 50 -0.14 3.91 8.05
C VAL A 50 1.21 3.52 7.49
N ALA A 51 1.39 2.23 7.21
CA ALA A 51 2.62 1.72 6.63
C ALA A 51 2.34 0.67 5.56
N VAL A 52 3.14 0.67 4.50
CA VAL A 52 3.25 -0.47 3.58
C VAL A 52 4.12 -1.52 4.27
N GLU A 53 3.53 -2.66 4.66
CA GLU A 53 4.28 -3.76 5.28
C GLU A 53 4.93 -4.65 4.22
N ARG A 54 4.26 -4.83 3.07
CA ARG A 54 4.73 -5.65 1.95
C ARG A 54 4.27 -5.05 0.64
N GLY A 55 5.18 -4.94 -0.34
CA GLY A 55 4.86 -4.55 -1.72
C GLY A 55 4.29 -5.70 -2.54
N PHE A 56 3.83 -5.38 -3.75
CA PHE A 56 3.35 -6.35 -4.72
C PHE A 56 4.47 -7.25 -5.25
N THR A 57 4.13 -8.51 -5.56
CA THR A 57 4.99 -9.45 -6.28
C THR A 57 4.13 -10.40 -7.11
N GLY A 58 4.73 -11.23 -7.97
CA GLY A 58 3.98 -12.27 -8.70
C GLY A 58 3.24 -13.27 -7.80
N ASP A 59 3.73 -13.46 -6.57
CA ASP A 59 3.21 -14.50 -5.65
C ASP A 59 2.26 -13.93 -4.57
N ARG A 60 2.16 -12.61 -4.44
CA ARG A 60 1.31 -11.97 -3.41
C ARG A 60 0.95 -10.52 -3.71
N PRO A 61 -0.24 -10.07 -3.27
CA PRO A 61 -0.62 -8.66 -3.30
C PRO A 61 0.12 -7.85 -2.23
N ALA A 62 0.07 -6.53 -2.35
CA ALA A 62 0.60 -5.63 -1.32
C ALA A 62 -0.25 -5.66 -0.04
N THR A 63 0.38 -5.37 1.10
CA THR A 63 -0.28 -5.27 2.41
C THR A 63 0.06 -3.95 3.09
N LEU A 64 -0.96 -3.28 3.61
CA LEU A 64 -0.84 -2.09 4.45
C LEU A 64 -1.25 -2.40 5.88
N ARG A 65 -0.60 -1.75 6.83
CA ARG A 65 -1.03 -1.66 8.23
C ARG A 65 -1.60 -0.27 8.46
N VAL A 66 -2.80 -0.20 9.05
CA VAL A 66 -3.38 1.03 9.59
C VAL A 66 -3.51 0.85 11.10
N ALA A 67 -2.99 1.80 11.87
CA ALA A 67 -2.98 1.78 13.31
C ALA A 67 -3.61 3.05 13.88
N LEU A 68 -4.34 2.90 14.98
CA LEU A 68 -4.94 3.97 15.77
C LEU A 68 -4.47 3.84 17.21
N THR A 69 -3.91 4.89 17.77
CA THR A 69 -3.40 4.93 19.15
C THR A 69 -4.22 5.90 19.98
N ASN A 70 -4.58 5.47 21.20
CA ASN A 70 -5.12 6.36 22.21
C ASN A 70 -3.97 7.07 22.96
N ASP A 71 -3.78 8.36 22.68
CA ASP A 71 -2.72 9.17 23.31
C ASP A 71 -3.19 9.85 24.60
N ALA A 72 -4.46 9.69 24.97
CA ALA A 72 -5.00 10.18 26.23
C ALA A 72 -4.48 9.36 27.42
N ASP A 73 -4.51 9.98 28.60
CA ASP A 73 -4.21 9.33 29.89
C ASP A 73 -5.40 8.52 30.46
N ARG A 74 -6.46 8.33 29.67
CA ARG A 74 -7.71 7.65 30.03
C ARG A 74 -8.21 6.76 28.91
N GLU A 75 -9.07 5.80 29.26
CA GLU A 75 -9.71 4.92 28.27
C GLU A 75 -10.55 5.72 27.26
N ARG A 76 -10.53 5.25 26.01
CA ARG A 76 -11.31 5.83 24.91
C ARG A 76 -12.04 4.74 24.16
N THR A 77 -13.34 4.95 23.94
CA THR A 77 -14.13 4.10 23.05
C THR A 77 -14.28 4.78 21.71
N VAL A 78 -13.86 4.10 20.65
CA VAL A 78 -14.04 4.51 19.26
C VAL A 78 -15.13 3.64 18.66
N ARG A 79 -16.11 4.24 17.99
CA ARG A 79 -17.21 3.52 17.32
C ARG A 79 -17.24 3.85 15.85
N SER A 80 -17.54 2.87 15.00
CA SER A 80 -17.70 3.09 13.57
C SER A 80 -18.76 2.12 13.02
N LEU A 81 -19.54 2.60 12.05
CA LEU A 81 -20.57 1.80 11.36
C LEU A 81 -19.99 0.78 10.38
N MET A 82 -18.71 0.89 10.07
CA MET A 82 -17.98 -0.01 9.19
C MET A 82 -16.61 -0.23 9.85
N GLY A 83 -16.07 -1.43 9.84
CA GLY A 83 -14.99 -1.85 10.75
C GLY A 83 -13.84 -0.85 11.03
N LEU A 84 -13.28 -0.93 12.25
CA LEU A 84 -12.13 -0.13 12.68
C LEU A 84 -10.79 -0.75 12.22
N PRO A 85 -9.69 0.02 12.14
CA PRO A 85 -9.61 1.45 12.39
C PRO A 85 -10.05 2.29 11.19
N PHE A 86 -10.18 1.76 9.97
CA PHE A 86 -10.57 2.55 8.79
C PHE A 86 -11.55 1.82 7.84
N PRO A 87 -12.74 2.41 7.60
CA PRO A 87 -13.63 2.12 6.46
C PRO A 87 -13.91 3.37 5.58
N PRO A 88 -14.57 3.28 4.40
CA PRO A 88 -14.60 2.16 3.47
C PRO A 88 -13.26 2.04 2.75
N TYR A 89 -13.17 1.10 1.83
CA TYR A 89 -11.91 0.56 1.37
C TYR A 89 -11.41 1.13 0.03
N ASP A 90 -12.18 1.98 -0.64
CA ASP A 90 -11.83 2.48 -1.96
C ASP A 90 -10.84 3.65 -1.90
N GLY A 91 -9.78 3.54 -2.71
CA GLY A 91 -8.82 4.59 -2.97
C GLY A 91 -8.98 5.12 -4.39
N HIS A 92 -9.12 6.43 -4.53
CA HIS A 92 -9.28 7.08 -5.83
C HIS A 92 -8.02 7.82 -6.24
N GLN A 93 -7.61 7.65 -7.49
CA GLN A 93 -6.46 8.36 -8.05
C GLN A 93 -6.74 9.86 -8.14
N TYR A 94 -5.75 10.71 -7.82
CA TYR A 94 -5.91 12.18 -7.89
C TYR A 94 -6.08 12.69 -9.33
N ASP A 95 -5.25 12.22 -10.25
CA ASP A 95 -5.11 12.76 -11.61
C ASP A 95 -5.53 11.74 -12.70
N GLY A 96 -6.43 10.81 -12.36
CA GLY A 96 -6.89 9.79 -13.29
C GLY A 96 -8.10 9.02 -12.77
N ASP A 97 -8.50 8.01 -13.54
CA ASP A 97 -9.68 7.20 -13.24
C ASP A 97 -9.35 5.91 -12.46
N GLY A 98 -8.10 5.78 -11.99
CA GLY A 98 -7.63 4.62 -11.22
C GLY A 98 -8.40 4.47 -9.90
N VAL A 99 -8.81 3.24 -9.61
CA VAL A 99 -9.48 2.88 -8.37
C VAL A 99 -8.85 1.62 -7.79
N VAL A 100 -8.49 1.68 -6.52
CA VAL A 100 -7.96 0.57 -5.73
C VAL A 100 -8.87 0.28 -4.56
N GLU A 101 -8.75 -0.92 -3.99
CA GLU A 101 -9.57 -1.37 -2.88
C GLU A 101 -8.71 -2.00 -1.77
N LEU A 102 -9.00 -1.65 -0.51
CA LEU A 102 -8.37 -2.16 0.70
C LEU A 102 -9.19 -3.29 1.32
N VAL A 103 -8.87 -4.53 1.03
CA VAL A 103 -9.59 -5.67 1.62
C VAL A 103 -9.08 -5.92 3.04
N PRO A 104 -9.89 -5.76 4.10
CA PRO A 104 -9.48 -6.15 5.45
C PRO A 104 -9.32 -7.68 5.50
N ARG A 105 -8.23 -8.18 6.09
CA ARG A 105 -7.89 -9.62 6.33
C ARG A 105 -8.46 -10.66 5.34
N ILE A 106 -7.56 -11.29 4.58
CA ILE A 106 -7.87 -12.34 3.58
C ILE A 106 -8.78 -13.46 4.15
N GLU A 107 -8.59 -13.84 5.42
CA GLU A 107 -9.35 -14.92 6.05
C GLU A 107 -10.84 -14.58 6.20
N ASP A 108 -11.17 -13.30 6.32
CA ASP A 108 -12.54 -12.80 6.44
C ASP A 108 -13.21 -12.67 5.05
N TYR A 109 -12.43 -12.65 3.96
CA TYR A 109 -12.87 -12.44 2.57
C TYR A 109 -12.12 -13.33 1.56
N PRO A 110 -12.15 -14.67 1.73
CA PRO A 110 -11.33 -15.59 0.94
C PRO A 110 -11.70 -15.63 -0.55
N ASP A 111 -12.89 -15.13 -0.89
CA ASP A 111 -13.40 -15.08 -2.25
C ASP A 111 -13.10 -13.74 -2.94
N VAL A 112 -12.71 -12.69 -2.21
CA VAL A 112 -12.41 -11.34 -2.74
C VAL A 112 -10.97 -11.24 -3.22
N VAL A 113 -10.03 -11.75 -2.41
CA VAL A 113 -8.61 -11.74 -2.74
C VAL A 113 -8.31 -13.00 -3.57
N PRO A 114 -7.90 -12.87 -4.84
CA PRO A 114 -7.64 -14.04 -5.67
C PRO A 114 -6.42 -14.82 -5.13
N ALA A 115 -6.34 -16.11 -5.44
CA ALA A 115 -5.18 -16.94 -5.07
C ALA A 115 -3.94 -16.62 -5.91
N GLU A 116 -4.14 -16.13 -7.14
CA GLU A 116 -3.11 -15.83 -8.13
C GLU A 116 -3.48 -14.54 -8.90
N PRO A 117 -2.51 -13.79 -9.42
CA PRO A 117 -2.79 -12.57 -10.18
C PRO A 117 -3.49 -12.91 -11.51
N THR A 118 -4.53 -12.16 -11.84
CA THR A 118 -5.25 -12.31 -13.12
C THR A 118 -4.66 -11.35 -14.15
N ARG A 119 -4.23 -11.87 -15.31
CA ARG A 119 -3.52 -11.08 -16.34
C ARG A 119 -2.30 -10.33 -15.77
N SER A 120 -1.63 -10.94 -14.80
CA SER A 120 -0.50 -10.38 -14.04
C SER A 120 -0.86 -9.24 -13.10
N CYS A 121 -2.14 -9.05 -12.77
CA CYS A 121 -2.62 -8.04 -11.85
C CYS A 121 -3.24 -8.66 -10.60
N TRP A 122 -2.93 -8.09 -9.44
CA TRP A 122 -3.70 -8.34 -8.22
C TRP A 122 -4.97 -7.48 -8.25
N ALA A 123 -6.08 -8.08 -8.67
CA ALA A 123 -7.39 -7.43 -8.77
C ALA A 123 -8.40 -8.15 -7.88
N ALA A 124 -9.24 -7.38 -7.19
CA ALA A 124 -10.33 -7.94 -6.41
C ALA A 124 -11.36 -8.59 -7.33
N THR A 125 -11.83 -9.79 -6.97
CA THR A 125 -12.82 -10.54 -7.77
C THR A 125 -14.23 -9.92 -7.68
N ARG A 126 -14.51 -9.23 -6.58
CA ARG A 126 -15.71 -8.45 -6.24
C ARG A 126 -15.34 -7.47 -5.14
N SER A 127 -16.20 -6.50 -4.84
CA SER A 127 -15.91 -5.56 -3.74
C SER A 127 -16.02 -6.26 -2.38
N ALA A 128 -15.10 -5.92 -1.47
CA ALA A 128 -15.02 -6.32 -0.07
C ALA A 128 -16.11 -5.66 0.80
N GLY A 129 -17.06 -4.94 0.19
CA GLY A 129 -18.16 -4.28 0.87
C GLY A 129 -18.78 -5.16 1.96
N GLY A 130 -19.03 -4.56 3.11
CA GLY A 130 -19.72 -5.18 4.25
C GLY A 130 -21.00 -4.43 4.57
N GLU A 131 -21.90 -5.09 5.29
CA GLU A 131 -23.06 -4.43 5.89
C GLU A 131 -22.59 -3.41 6.94
N ASP A 132 -23.33 -2.30 7.07
CA ASP A 132 -23.09 -1.34 8.14
C ASP A 132 -23.43 -2.01 9.49
N VAL A 133 -22.41 -2.27 10.29
CA VAL A 133 -22.51 -2.82 11.64
C VAL A 133 -21.83 -1.86 12.59
N ASP A 134 -22.53 -1.43 13.64
CA ASP A 134 -21.94 -0.62 14.69
C ASP A 134 -20.89 -1.44 15.45
N VAL A 135 -19.62 -1.11 15.22
CA VAL A 135 -18.47 -1.74 15.87
C VAL A 135 -17.83 -0.71 16.80
N GLY A 136 -17.82 -1.03 18.09
CA GLY A 136 -17.11 -0.26 19.11
C GLY A 136 -15.88 -0.98 19.62
N ARG A 137 -14.79 -0.24 19.85
CA ARG A 137 -13.61 -0.72 20.57
C ARG A 137 -13.18 0.27 21.63
N THR A 138 -12.94 -0.23 22.84
CA THR A 138 -12.33 0.53 23.94
C THR A 138 -10.82 0.30 23.92
N LEU A 139 -10.06 1.39 23.96
CA LEU A 139 -8.61 1.41 24.00
C LEU A 139 -8.15 1.95 25.36
N ALA A 140 -7.25 1.24 26.02
CA ALA A 140 -6.58 1.72 27.22
C ALA A 140 -5.68 2.94 26.90
N PRO A 141 -5.23 3.71 27.92
CA PRO A 141 -4.21 4.76 27.72
C PRO A 141 -2.96 4.18 27.05
N GLY A 142 -2.54 4.78 25.93
CA GLY A 142 -1.40 4.32 25.14
C GLY A 142 -1.64 3.02 24.34
N GLU A 143 -2.84 2.43 24.35
CA GLU A 143 -3.13 1.26 23.53
C GLU A 143 -3.21 1.64 22.05
N THR A 144 -2.51 0.86 21.21
CA THR A 144 -2.63 0.91 19.76
C THR A 144 -3.47 -0.26 19.27
N PHE A 145 -4.50 0.03 18.49
CA PHE A 145 -5.24 -0.95 17.71
C PHE A 145 -4.84 -0.87 16.24
N GLU A 146 -4.40 -2.00 15.68
CA GLU A 146 -4.01 -2.10 14.28
C GLU A 146 -4.86 -3.09 13.48
N ARG A 147 -4.96 -2.83 12.17
CA ARG A 147 -5.51 -3.78 11.19
C ARG A 147 -4.66 -3.78 9.94
N ARG A 148 -4.55 -4.96 9.32
CA ARG A 148 -3.90 -5.17 8.03
C ARG A 148 -4.94 -5.22 6.91
N TYR A 149 -4.57 -4.64 5.77
CA TYR A 149 -5.36 -4.54 4.56
C TYR A 149 -4.55 -5.02 3.37
N VAL A 150 -5.19 -5.76 2.47
CA VAL A 150 -4.63 -6.07 1.16
C VAL A 150 -5.06 -4.99 0.18
N LEU A 151 -4.10 -4.42 -0.57
CA LEU A 151 -4.42 -3.47 -1.63
C LEU A 151 -4.54 -4.22 -2.96
N LEU A 152 -5.67 -4.07 -3.62
CA LEU A 152 -5.97 -4.66 -4.93
C LEU A 152 -6.44 -3.57 -5.89
N SER A 153 -6.32 -3.82 -7.19
CA SER A 153 -7.12 -3.09 -8.18
C SER A 153 -8.60 -3.38 -7.92
N ALA A 154 -9.44 -2.33 -7.95
CA ALA A 154 -10.86 -2.50 -7.69
C ALA A 154 -11.51 -3.34 -8.82
N PRO A 155 -12.59 -4.12 -8.55
CA PRO A 155 -13.21 -4.98 -9.56
C PRO A 155 -13.78 -4.22 -10.77
N ARG A 156 -14.09 -2.94 -10.56
CA ARG A 156 -14.61 -2.01 -11.58
C ARG A 156 -13.51 -1.28 -12.36
N ALA A 157 -12.24 -1.45 -11.99
CA ALA A 157 -11.11 -0.84 -12.67
C ALA A 157 -10.66 -1.74 -13.84
N ASP A 158 -10.22 -1.12 -14.93
CA ASP A 158 -9.70 -1.83 -16.09
C ASP A 158 -8.21 -2.16 -15.90
N GLY A 159 -7.92 -3.31 -15.27
CA GLY A 159 -6.58 -3.90 -15.21
C GLY A 159 -5.82 -3.69 -13.90
N CYS A 160 -4.49 -3.60 -14.00
CA CYS A 160 -3.57 -3.45 -12.87
C CYS A 160 -3.73 -2.10 -12.19
N VAL A 161 -3.14 -1.94 -11.00
CA VAL A 161 -3.08 -0.66 -10.28
C VAL A 161 -2.19 0.31 -11.08
N PRO A 162 -2.73 1.41 -11.64
CA PRO A 162 -1.90 2.38 -12.35
C PRO A 162 -0.92 3.11 -11.43
N ALA A 163 0.20 3.60 -11.97
CA ALA A 163 1.04 4.53 -11.24
C ALA A 163 0.27 5.81 -10.87
N GLY A 164 0.49 6.34 -9.67
CA GLY A 164 -0.12 7.57 -9.21
C GLY A 164 -0.44 7.58 -7.72
N ARG A 165 -1.00 8.70 -7.26
CA ARG A 165 -1.41 8.89 -5.87
C ARG A 165 -2.88 8.53 -5.70
N TYR A 166 -3.18 7.70 -4.71
CA TYR A 166 -4.51 7.22 -4.36
C TYR A 166 -4.92 7.75 -2.99
N ARG A 167 -6.07 8.42 -2.94
CA ARG A 167 -6.67 8.94 -1.71
C ARG A 167 -7.71 7.97 -1.18
N PHE A 168 -7.48 7.49 0.03
CA PHE A 168 -8.46 6.76 0.83
C PHE A 168 -9.09 7.72 1.81
N GLU A 169 -10.42 7.82 1.82
CA GLU A 169 -11.11 8.81 2.64
C GLU A 169 -12.47 8.33 3.13
N LYS A 170 -12.76 8.58 4.40
CA LYS A 170 -14.08 8.49 4.99
C LYS A 170 -14.58 9.89 5.27
N GLU A 171 -15.73 10.26 4.71
CA GLU A 171 -16.34 11.57 4.95
C GLU A 171 -16.83 11.76 6.39
N ARG A 172 -17.26 10.67 7.02
CA ARG A 172 -17.74 10.62 8.41
C ARG A 172 -17.05 9.48 9.14
N TYR A 173 -15.93 9.81 9.74
CA TYR A 173 -15.09 8.89 10.47
C TYR A 173 -15.60 8.71 11.90
N ALA A 174 -15.70 7.45 12.32
CA ALA A 174 -16.18 7.06 13.63
C ALA A 174 -17.51 7.76 13.99
N ASP A 175 -17.67 8.14 15.25
CA ASP A 175 -18.80 8.94 15.77
C ASP A 175 -18.54 10.46 15.74
N THR A 176 -17.42 10.89 15.14
CA THR A 176 -17.00 12.30 15.10
C THR A 176 -17.80 13.10 14.07
N GLY A 177 -18.24 12.44 12.99
CA GLY A 177 -18.85 13.10 11.83
C GLY A 177 -17.87 13.90 10.97
N GLU A 178 -16.58 13.87 11.30
CA GLU A 178 -15.50 14.54 10.56
C GLU A 178 -14.84 13.59 9.56
N ARG A 179 -14.12 14.17 8.60
CA ARG A 179 -13.41 13.42 7.57
C ARG A 179 -12.08 12.89 8.09
N TRP A 180 -11.70 11.68 7.67
CA TRP A 180 -10.34 11.17 7.86
C TRP A 180 -9.88 10.36 6.64
N GLY A 181 -8.58 10.35 6.38
CA GLY A 181 -8.01 9.62 5.25
C GLY A 181 -6.49 9.63 5.21
N PHE A 182 -5.95 8.95 4.21
CA PHE A 182 -4.53 8.89 3.92
C PHE A 182 -4.30 8.71 2.42
N THR A 183 -3.06 8.93 1.99
CA THR A 183 -2.65 8.82 0.59
C THR A 183 -1.54 7.81 0.43
N VAL A 184 -1.72 6.89 -0.51
CA VAL A 184 -0.70 5.95 -0.97
C VAL A 184 -0.24 6.39 -2.35
N GLU A 185 1.03 6.20 -2.66
CA GLU A 185 1.60 6.43 -3.97
C GLU A 185 2.10 5.11 -4.56
N ALA A 186 1.67 4.83 -5.79
CA ALA A 186 2.14 3.74 -6.63
C ALA A 186 3.12 4.29 -7.66
N THR A 187 4.36 3.78 -7.70
CA THR A 187 5.39 4.19 -8.67
C THR A 187 5.86 3.00 -9.50
N GLY A 188 6.23 3.27 -10.76
CA GLY A 188 6.57 2.22 -11.73
C GLY A 188 5.34 1.72 -12.51
N ASP A 189 5.59 1.09 -13.66
CA ASP A 189 4.54 0.57 -14.52
C ASP A 189 4.13 -0.83 -14.05
N GLY A 190 2.82 -1.02 -13.80
CA GLY A 190 2.19 -2.33 -13.58
C GLY A 190 1.55 -2.87 -14.85
#